data_AF-A0A5N6ZE00-F1
#
_entry.id   AF-A0A5N6ZE00-F1
#
_cell.length_a   1.000
_cell.length_b   1.000
_cell.length_c   1.000
_cell.angle_alpha   90.00
_cell.angle_beta   90.00
_cell.angle_gamma   90.00
#
_symmetry.space_group_name_H-M   'P 1'
#
loop_
_entity.id
_entity.type
_entity.pdbx_description
1 polymer ?
#
loop_
_entity_poly.entity_id
_entity_poly.type
_entity_poly.pdbx_seq_one_letter_code
_entity_poly.pdbx_strand_id
1 'polypeptide(L)'
;MRRHIVLIMAASLAVASTIPDLFIGTIEGCGSNKYGPDWYVWSEDMYRCAGADLGPVNSYLEYGVCEKPITLPGYGNISFTGCTARIPPYGQSGPPTGVSENGVPMLVCTPATLPGAECPSPCNYGPPVIVTTNYTCIKRLKGSNR
;
A
#
# COMPACT_ATOMS: atom_id res chain seq x y z
N MET A 1 -50.35 -9.08 -31.45
CA MET A 1 -49.57 -9.72 -30.36
C MET A 1 -48.50 -8.73 -29.90
N ARG A 2 -48.70 -8.07 -28.74
CA ARG A 2 -47.74 -7.08 -28.20
C ARG A 2 -46.62 -7.80 -27.45
N ARG A 3 -45.38 -7.64 -27.90
CA ARG A 3 -44.18 -8.11 -27.19
C ARG A 3 -43.80 -7.06 -26.15
N HIS A 4 -43.93 -7.37 -24.88
CA HIS A 4 -43.38 -6.56 -23.80
C HIS A 4 -41.91 -6.92 -23.61
N ILE A 5 -41.02 -5.99 -23.95
CA ILE A 5 -39.58 -6.08 -23.69
C ILE A 5 -39.40 -5.74 -22.20
N VAL A 6 -39.09 -6.75 -21.40
CA VAL A 6 -38.71 -6.57 -20.00
C VAL A 6 -37.25 -6.13 -19.98
N LEU A 7 -37.01 -4.86 -19.68
CA LEU A 7 -35.67 -4.36 -19.36
C LEU A 7 -35.28 -4.89 -17.98
N ILE A 8 -34.37 -5.85 -17.93
CA ILE A 8 -33.74 -6.27 -16.68
C ILE A 8 -32.64 -5.25 -16.38
N MET A 9 -32.88 -4.32 -15.46
CA MET A 9 -31.82 -3.49 -14.90
C MET A 9 -30.92 -4.39 -14.05
N ALA A 10 -29.71 -4.68 -14.54
CA ALA A 10 -28.65 -5.24 -13.74
C ALA A 10 -28.22 -4.19 -12.71
N ALA A 11 -28.65 -4.38 -11.45
CA ALA A 11 -28.13 -3.59 -10.34
C ALA A 11 -26.69 -4.03 -10.08
N SER A 12 -25.73 -3.22 -10.52
CA SER A 12 -24.33 -3.37 -10.14
C SER A 12 -24.21 -3.15 -8.64
N LEU A 13 -24.14 -4.24 -7.87
CA LEU A 13 -23.75 -4.21 -6.46
C LEU A 13 -22.34 -3.63 -6.38
N ALA A 14 -22.25 -2.35 -6.05
CA ALA A 14 -20.98 -1.75 -5.66
C ALA A 14 -20.60 -2.39 -4.32
N VAL A 15 -19.69 -3.37 -4.36
CA VAL A 15 -19.05 -3.88 -3.16
C VAL A 15 -18.35 -2.69 -2.52
N ALA A 16 -18.86 -2.25 -1.35
CA ALA A 16 -18.21 -1.18 -0.60
C ALA A 16 -16.82 -1.70 -0.21
N SER A 17 -15.77 -1.02 -0.70
CA SER A 17 -14.39 -1.34 -0.33
C SER A 17 -14.25 -1.31 1.19
N THR A 18 -13.88 -2.46 1.75
CA THR A 18 -13.62 -2.66 3.17
C THR A 18 -12.21 -2.24 3.58
N ILE A 19 -11.34 -1.94 2.60
CA ILE A 19 -9.98 -1.49 2.88
C ILE A 19 -10.04 -0.01 3.32
N PRO A 20 -9.47 0.33 4.48
CA PRO A 20 -9.35 1.71 4.96
C PRO A 20 -8.33 2.47 4.11
N ASP A 21 -8.18 3.77 4.37
CA ASP A 21 -7.04 4.48 3.82
C ASP A 21 -5.74 3.87 4.39
N LEU A 22 -4.72 3.76 3.53
CA LEU A 22 -3.43 3.17 3.88
C LEU A 22 -2.35 4.23 3.81
N PHE A 23 -1.36 4.06 4.68
CA PHE A 23 -0.15 4.86 4.68
C PHE A 23 1.02 3.95 4.38
N ILE A 24 1.96 4.48 3.59
CA ILE A 24 3.20 3.78 3.25
C ILE A 24 4.36 4.68 3.65
N GLY A 25 5.32 4.07 4.30
CA GLY A 25 6.51 4.72 4.80
C GLY A 25 7.73 3.84 4.65
N THR A 26 8.82 4.32 5.25
CA THR A 26 10.05 3.57 5.42
C THR A 26 10.43 3.52 6.89
N ILE A 27 11.10 2.46 7.28
CA ILE A 27 11.64 2.24 8.62
C ILE A 27 13.11 1.81 8.49
N GLU A 28 13.93 2.18 9.45
CA GLU A 28 15.27 1.61 9.55
C GLU A 28 15.18 0.11 9.86
N GLY A 29 15.77 -0.71 8.99
CA GLY A 29 15.78 -2.17 9.15
C GLY A 29 16.82 -2.67 10.15
N CYS A 30 16.83 -3.98 10.38
CA CYS A 30 17.79 -4.62 11.29
C CYS A 30 19.12 -4.94 10.62
N GLY A 31 20.03 -3.96 10.64
CA GLY A 31 21.41 -4.08 10.21
C GLY A 31 21.81 -3.04 9.16
N SER A 32 23.05 -3.12 8.67
CA SER A 32 23.53 -2.29 7.57
C SER A 32 22.94 -2.79 6.25
N ASN A 33 21.67 -2.50 6.00
CA ASN A 33 21.14 -2.72 4.67
C ASN A 33 21.77 -1.70 3.73
N LYS A 34 22.78 -2.16 2.97
CA LYS A 34 23.53 -1.34 2.01
C LYS A 34 22.68 -0.78 0.86
N TYR A 35 21.43 -1.22 0.72
CA TYR A 35 20.60 -0.88 -0.44
C TYR A 35 19.35 -0.07 -0.13
N GLY A 36 18.93 0.11 1.12
CA GLY A 36 17.84 1.02 1.46
C GLY A 36 17.15 0.71 2.78
N PRO A 37 16.22 1.56 3.21
CA PRO A 37 15.37 1.27 4.36
C PRO A 37 14.33 0.19 4.01
N ASP A 38 13.72 -0.38 5.04
CA ASP A 38 12.62 -1.32 4.88
C ASP A 38 11.32 -0.54 4.62
N TRP A 39 10.45 -1.10 3.78
CA TRP A 39 9.15 -0.50 3.50
C TRP A 39 8.16 -0.92 4.56
N TYR A 40 7.32 0.01 4.98
CA TYR A 40 6.40 -0.19 6.10
C TYR A 40 5.01 0.33 5.73
N VAL A 41 3.96 -0.41 6.08
CA VAL A 41 2.57 -0.08 5.74
C VAL A 41 1.66 -0.19 6.96
N TRP A 42 0.75 0.77 7.14
CA TRP A 42 -0.28 0.72 8.18
C TRP A 42 -1.57 1.33 7.66
N SER A 43 -2.71 0.93 8.23
CA SER A 43 -3.99 1.55 7.93
C SER A 43 -4.26 2.76 8.83
N GLU A 44 -5.19 3.62 8.41
CA GLU A 44 -5.58 4.82 9.16
C GLU A 44 -6.13 4.55 10.56
N ASP A 45 -6.73 3.39 10.77
CA ASP A 45 -7.32 2.96 12.03
C ASP A 45 -6.32 2.23 12.94
N MET A 46 -5.09 2.01 12.48
CA MET A 46 -4.01 1.41 13.26
C MET A 46 -3.05 2.46 13.80
N TYR A 47 -2.48 2.16 14.98
CA TYR A 47 -1.30 2.87 15.45
C TYR A 47 -0.16 2.69 14.45
N ARG A 48 0.54 3.78 14.10
CA ARG A 48 1.60 3.75 13.08
C ARG A 48 2.65 2.67 13.30
N CYS A 49 3.03 2.38 14.55
CA CYS A 49 4.03 1.37 14.85
C CYS A 49 3.48 -0.07 14.92
N ALA A 50 2.19 -0.26 14.65
CA ALA A 50 1.52 -1.56 14.59
C ALA A 50 1.23 -2.01 13.13
N GLY A 51 1.82 -1.31 12.15
CA GLY A 51 1.78 -1.72 10.76
C GLY A 51 2.61 -2.97 10.45
N ALA A 52 2.67 -3.31 9.17
CA ALA A 52 3.42 -4.41 8.63
C ALA A 52 4.76 -3.94 8.04
N ASP A 53 5.84 -4.58 8.46
CA ASP A 53 7.14 -4.49 7.83
C ASP A 53 7.17 -5.36 6.58
N LEU A 54 7.44 -4.74 5.43
CA LEU A 54 7.53 -5.40 4.13
C LEU A 54 8.96 -5.83 3.81
N GLY A 55 9.95 -5.30 4.55
CA GLY A 55 11.37 -5.46 4.32
C GLY A 55 11.89 -4.60 3.17
N PRO A 56 13.12 -4.87 2.70
CA PRO A 56 13.82 -4.00 1.75
C PRO A 56 13.43 -4.23 0.29
N VAL A 57 12.14 -4.40 0.03
CA VAL A 57 11.61 -4.92 -1.23
C VAL A 57 12.03 -4.14 -2.46
N ASN A 58 12.09 -2.81 -2.40
CA ASN A 58 12.43 -2.00 -3.58
C ASN A 58 13.88 -2.17 -4.06
N SER A 59 14.75 -2.73 -3.23
CA SER A 59 16.16 -3.00 -3.56
C SER A 59 16.40 -4.37 -4.15
N TYR A 60 15.50 -5.33 -3.92
CA TYR A 60 15.70 -6.75 -4.23
C TYR A 60 14.71 -7.31 -5.25
N LEU A 61 13.51 -6.73 -5.32
CA LEU A 61 12.44 -7.17 -6.23
C LEU A 61 12.39 -6.26 -7.45
N GLU A 62 12.01 -6.82 -8.60
CA GLU A 62 11.99 -6.06 -9.86
C GLU A 62 10.99 -4.91 -9.78
N TYR A 63 9.81 -5.12 -9.20
CA TYR A 63 8.74 -4.14 -9.01
C TYR A 63 8.45 -3.84 -7.54
N GLY A 64 9.38 -4.15 -6.63
CA GLY A 64 9.32 -3.76 -5.22
C GLY A 64 8.10 -4.26 -4.47
N VAL A 65 7.43 -3.35 -3.76
CA VAL A 65 6.22 -3.65 -2.99
C VAL A 65 5.09 -4.28 -3.82
N CYS A 66 5.05 -4.08 -5.14
CA CYS A 66 4.02 -4.65 -6.01
C CYS A 66 4.17 -6.17 -6.20
N GLU A 67 5.31 -6.76 -5.88
CA GLU A 67 5.53 -8.21 -5.93
C GLU A 67 5.20 -8.91 -4.60
N LYS A 68 4.92 -8.15 -3.54
CA LYS A 68 4.56 -8.71 -2.25
C LYS A 68 3.05 -8.65 -2.03
N PRO A 69 2.35 -9.79 -1.95
CA PRO A 69 1.03 -9.81 -1.34
C PRO A 69 1.19 -9.47 0.14
N ILE A 70 0.31 -8.62 0.65
CA ILE A 70 0.30 -8.21 2.04
C ILE A 70 -1.05 -8.51 2.66
N THR A 71 -1.02 -9.06 3.87
CA THR A 71 -2.20 -9.26 4.70
C THR A 71 -2.10 -8.26 5.84
N LEU A 72 -3.01 -7.29 5.87
CA LEU A 72 -3.12 -6.36 6.99
C LEU A 72 -4.04 -6.97 8.05
N PRO A 73 -3.70 -6.91 9.35
CA PRO A 73 -4.58 -7.41 10.40
C PRO A 73 -5.98 -6.81 10.31
N GLY A 74 -7.02 -7.64 10.37
CA GLY A 74 -8.41 -7.18 10.24
C GLY A 74 -8.87 -6.92 8.81
N TYR A 75 -7.97 -7.03 7.82
CA TYR A 75 -8.27 -6.86 6.40
C TYR A 75 -7.86 -8.08 5.58
N GLY A 76 -8.39 -8.18 4.36
CA GLY A 76 -8.07 -9.25 3.42
C GLY A 76 -6.66 -9.12 2.83
N ASN A 77 -6.38 -9.98 1.86
CA ASN A 77 -5.18 -9.87 1.05
C ASN A 77 -5.30 -8.68 0.12
N ILE A 78 -4.33 -7.78 0.20
CA ILE A 78 -4.24 -6.62 -0.66
C ILE A 78 -2.94 -6.68 -1.46
N SER A 79 -2.95 -6.08 -2.65
CA SER A 79 -1.80 -6.02 -3.53
C SER A 79 -1.57 -4.58 -3.97
N PHE A 80 -0.33 -4.12 -3.84
CA PHE A 80 0.11 -2.86 -4.44
C PHE A 80 0.20 -2.98 -5.95
N THR A 81 -0.03 -1.87 -6.65
CA THR A 81 -0.07 -1.81 -8.11
C THR A 81 0.66 -0.58 -8.64
N GLY A 82 1.08 -0.67 -9.91
CA GLY A 82 1.65 0.45 -10.66
C GLY A 82 3.05 0.89 -10.24
N CYS A 83 3.83 0.00 -9.62
CA CYS A 83 5.26 0.19 -9.41
C CYS A 83 6.01 0.11 -10.73
N THR A 84 7.06 0.91 -10.90
CA THR A 84 7.99 0.77 -12.04
C THR A 84 9.10 -0.21 -11.71
N ALA A 85 9.63 -0.87 -12.75
CA ALA A 85 10.77 -1.76 -12.59
C ALA A 85 11.99 -1.02 -11.99
N ARG A 86 12.79 -1.74 -11.20
CA ARG A 86 14.06 -1.25 -10.67
C ARG A 86 15.05 -1.02 -11.80
N ILE A 87 15.93 -0.04 -11.64
CA ILE A 87 16.98 0.24 -12.62
C ILE A 87 18.18 -0.68 -12.34
N PRO A 88 18.59 -1.60 -13.23
CA PRO A 88 19.74 -2.47 -12.98
C PRO A 88 21.08 -1.70 -12.98
N PRO A 89 22.11 -2.16 -12.27
CA PRO A 89 22.12 -3.31 -11.36
C PRO A 89 21.74 -2.98 -9.90
N TYR A 90 21.76 -1.70 -9.50
CA TYR A 90 21.65 -1.25 -8.09
C TYR A 90 20.57 -0.19 -7.83
N GLY A 91 19.59 -0.04 -8.73
CA GLY A 91 18.48 0.91 -8.58
C GLY A 91 17.33 0.36 -7.73
N GLN A 92 16.47 1.29 -7.31
CA GLN A 92 15.23 0.98 -6.60
C GLN A 92 14.07 0.88 -7.60
N SER A 93 13.11 -0.01 -7.32
CA SER A 93 11.82 0.03 -8.00
C SER A 93 11.05 1.31 -7.64
N GLY A 94 10.13 1.72 -8.51
CA GLY A 94 9.25 2.85 -8.25
C GLY A 94 8.26 2.57 -7.12
N PRO A 95 7.68 3.62 -6.52
CA PRO A 95 6.63 3.49 -5.52
C PRO A 95 5.32 2.97 -6.14
N PRO A 96 4.39 2.41 -5.34
CA PRO A 96 3.09 2.03 -5.83
C PRO A 96 2.24 3.27 -6.13
N THR A 97 1.34 3.13 -7.11
CA THR A 97 0.37 4.18 -7.47
C THR A 97 -1.07 3.80 -7.12
N GLY A 98 -1.29 2.57 -6.64
CA GLY A 98 -2.59 2.14 -6.15
C GLY A 98 -2.54 0.83 -5.38
N VAL A 99 -3.69 0.48 -4.80
CA VAL A 99 -3.91 -0.77 -4.06
C VAL A 99 -5.13 -1.46 -4.63
N SER A 100 -5.04 -2.78 -4.78
CA SER A 100 -6.13 -3.64 -5.21
C SER A 100 -6.47 -4.68 -4.15
N GLU A 101 -7.76 -5.04 -4.08
CA GLU A 101 -8.25 -6.17 -3.31
C GLU A 101 -8.71 -7.23 -4.31
N ASN A 102 -8.12 -8.44 -4.28
CA ASN A 102 -8.47 -9.51 -5.21
C ASN A 102 -8.49 -9.08 -6.69
N GLY A 103 -7.56 -8.21 -7.09
CA GLY A 103 -7.44 -7.68 -8.45
C GLY A 103 -8.38 -6.51 -8.79
N VAL A 104 -9.26 -6.10 -7.88
CA VAL A 104 -10.12 -4.92 -8.06
C VAL A 104 -9.43 -3.67 -7.50
N PRO A 105 -9.19 -2.61 -8.30
CA PRO A 105 -8.59 -1.37 -7.79
C PRO A 105 -9.46 -0.69 -6.73
N MET A 106 -8.87 -0.39 -5.56
CA MET A 106 -9.57 0.17 -4.41
C MET A 106 -9.07 1.56 -4.03
N LEU A 107 -7.74 1.74 -3.97
CA LEU A 107 -7.11 2.96 -3.49
C LEU A 107 -6.13 3.51 -4.52
N VAL A 108 -5.91 4.82 -4.49
CA VAL A 108 -4.87 5.49 -5.27
C VAL A 108 -3.83 6.07 -4.33
N CYS A 109 -2.58 5.74 -4.60
CA CYS A 109 -1.44 6.16 -3.81
C CYS A 109 -0.83 7.43 -4.38
N THR A 110 -0.62 8.42 -3.52
CA THR A 110 0.04 9.69 -3.84
C THR A 110 1.17 9.95 -2.87
N PRO A 111 2.25 10.63 -3.30
CA PRO A 111 3.28 11.10 -2.39
C PRO A 111 2.67 11.91 -1.24
N ALA A 112 3.16 11.67 -0.03
CA ALA A 112 2.76 12.38 1.18
C ALA A 112 3.96 12.48 2.12
N THR A 113 4.03 13.57 2.88
CA THR A 113 5.06 13.75 3.90
C THR A 113 4.37 14.17 5.19
N LEU A 114 4.37 13.28 6.18
CA LEU A 114 3.90 13.56 7.53
C LEU A 114 5.07 13.49 8.51
N PRO A 115 4.98 14.13 9.69
CA PRO A 115 5.99 13.98 10.74
C PRO A 115 6.25 12.50 11.04
N GLY A 116 7.52 12.10 11.14
CA GLY A 116 7.88 10.73 11.52
C GLY A 116 7.37 10.38 12.92
N ALA A 117 7.24 9.09 13.21
CA ALA A 117 6.95 8.61 14.56
C ALA A 117 8.09 7.71 15.04
N GLU A 118 8.45 7.87 16.31
CA GLU A 118 9.31 6.92 17.00
C GLU A 118 8.52 5.64 17.30
N CYS A 119 9.05 4.52 16.82
CA CYS A 119 8.47 3.20 16.98
C CYS A 119 9.46 2.27 17.70
N PRO A 120 8.98 1.25 18.44
CA PRO A 120 9.84 0.21 18.96
C PRO A 120 10.68 -0.40 17.84
N SER A 121 11.95 -0.69 18.13
CA SER A 121 12.83 -1.31 17.15
C SER A 121 12.25 -2.65 16.70
N PRO A 122 12.18 -2.93 15.38
CA PRO A 122 11.92 -4.29 14.90
C PRO A 122 13.09 -5.24 15.22
N CYS A 123 14.22 -4.69 15.68
CA CYS A 123 15.42 -5.42 16.00
C CYS A 123 15.42 -5.79 17.47
N ASN A 124 15.67 -7.06 17.79
CA ASN A 124 15.72 -7.57 19.16
C ASN A 124 16.58 -6.65 20.07
N TYR A 125 15.90 -5.84 20.89
CA TYR A 125 16.50 -4.88 21.83
C TYR A 125 17.30 -3.72 21.20
N GLY A 126 16.98 -3.33 19.96
CA GLY A 126 17.54 -2.14 19.32
C GLY A 126 16.95 -0.81 19.84
N PRO A 127 17.59 0.33 19.55
CA PRO A 127 17.01 1.65 19.85
C PRO A 127 15.72 1.86 19.03
N PRO A 128 14.80 2.74 19.50
CA PRO A 128 13.64 3.14 18.71
C PRO A 128 14.04 3.62 17.32
N VAL A 129 13.19 3.31 16.34
CA VAL A 129 13.40 3.66 14.94
C VAL A 129 12.35 4.67 14.49
N ILE A 130 12.66 5.45 13.47
CA ILE A 130 11.71 6.40 12.90
C ILE A 130 10.96 5.74 11.75
N VAL A 131 9.64 5.67 11.87
CA VAL A 131 8.74 5.36 10.75
C VAL A 131 8.33 6.66 10.07
N THR A 132 8.75 6.82 8.82
CA THR A 132 8.36 7.95 7.97
C THR A 132 6.99 7.72 7.35
N THR A 133 6.40 8.75 6.76
CA THR A 133 5.27 8.60 5.82
C THR A 133 5.72 9.19 4.51
N ASN A 134 5.68 8.38 3.45
CA ASN A 134 6.12 8.73 2.10
C ASN A 134 4.95 8.75 1.12
N TYR A 135 3.90 7.97 1.38
CA TYR A 135 2.71 7.90 0.53
C TYR A 135 1.45 7.68 1.37
N THR A 136 0.33 8.17 0.83
CA THR A 136 -1.03 7.88 1.29
C THR A 136 -1.79 7.24 0.15
N CYS A 137 -2.48 6.14 0.41
CA CYS A 137 -3.38 5.48 -0.52
C CYS A 137 -4.81 5.66 -0.02
N ILE A 138 -5.58 6.47 -0.74
CA ILE A 138 -6.94 6.83 -0.34
C ILE A 138 -7.96 6.42 -1.41
N LYS A 139 -9.22 6.28 -1.01
CA LYS A 139 -10.30 6.00 -1.97
C LYS A 139 -10.38 7.12 -3.00
N ARG A 140 -10.47 6.77 -4.29
CA ARG A 140 -10.82 7.76 -5.32
C ARG A 140 -12.21 8.30 -5.01
N LEU A 141 -12.30 9.57 -4.65
CA LEU A 141 -13.57 10.27 -4.60
C LEU A 141 -14.19 10.16 -6.00
N LYS A 142 -15.36 9.51 -6.08
CA LYS A 142 -16.16 9.40 -7.30
C LYS A 142 -16.66 10.81 -7.64
N GLY A 143 -15.87 11.57 -8.41
CA GLY A 143 -16.27 12.89 -8.90
C GLY A 143 -15.22 13.98 -8.72
N SER A 144 -14.22 13.98 -9.59
CA SER A 144 -13.64 15.25 -10.06
C SER A 144 -13.53 15.16 -11.57
N ASN A 145 -14.67 15.12 -12.24
CA ASN A 145 -14.74 15.52 -13.64
C ASN A 145 -14.47 17.02 -13.67
N ARG A 146 -13.27 17.40 -14.13
CA ARG A 146 -13.04 18.70 -14.76
C ARG A 146 -13.03 18.50 -16.26
#